data_AF-A0A1X1NMF0-F1
#
_entry.id   AF-A0A1X1NMF0-F1
#
_cell.length_a   1.000
_cell.length_b   1.000
_cell.length_c   1.000
_cell.angle_alpha   90.00
_cell.angle_beta   90.00
_cell.angle_gamma   90.00
#
_symmetry.space_group_name_H-M   'P 1'
#
loop_
_entity.id
_entity.type
_entity.pdbx_description
1 polymer ?
#
loop_
_entity_poly.entity_id
_entity_poly.type
_entity_poly.pdbx_seq_one_letter_code
_entity_poly.pdbx_strand_id
1 'polypeptide(L)'
;MGVLESYVVDDGADEFWSAVSRLGRHRLPTLAGLDPYADTALRGEAVERLVRELKGSDLARLCGAEREVTQRLVAWGVRCREDRNLYLAFSGD
;
A
#
# COMPACT_ATOMS: atom_id res chain seq x y z
N MET A 1 -0.20 -5.21 23.42
CA MET A 1 1.00 -4.85 22.64
C MET A 1 0.76 -5.32 21.22
N GLY A 2 0.20 -4.46 20.36
CA GLY A 2 -0.02 -4.81 18.95
C GLY A 2 1.32 -4.83 18.22
N VAL A 3 1.63 -5.93 17.54
CA VAL A 3 2.84 -6.06 16.73
C VAL A 3 2.71 -5.12 15.53
N LEU A 4 3.58 -4.10 15.45
CA LEU A 4 3.75 -3.26 14.27
C LEU A 4 4.50 -4.10 13.23
N GLU A 5 3.89 -4.35 12.08
CA GLU A 5 4.61 -4.89 10.94
C GLU A 5 4.92 -3.74 9.98
N SER A 6 6.20 -3.60 9.59
CA SER A 6 6.69 -2.56 8.68
C SER A 6 6.82 -3.09 7.25
N TYR A 7 6.11 -2.46 6.31
CA TYR A 7 6.31 -2.66 4.88
C TYR A 7 7.20 -1.53 4.36
N VAL A 8 8.44 -1.87 4.05
CA VAL A 8 9.43 -0.93 3.50
C VAL A 8 9.35 -0.99 1.99
N VAL A 9 9.15 0.16 1.36
CA VAL A 9 9.17 0.32 -0.09
C VAL A 9 10.58 0.75 -0.51
N ASP A 10 11.56 -0.14 -0.35
CA ASP A 10 13.01 0.20 -0.44
C ASP A 10 13.47 0.45 -1.90
N ASP A 11 13.00 -0.36 -2.86
CA ASP A 11 13.43 -0.32 -4.28
C ASP A 11 12.23 -0.16 -5.24
N GLY A 12 11.02 0.01 -4.71
CA GLY A 12 9.77 -0.06 -5.46
C GLY A 12 8.87 1.16 -5.30
N ALA A 13 9.43 2.29 -4.83
CA ALA A 13 8.66 3.48 -4.52
C ALA A 13 8.08 4.11 -5.79
N ASP A 14 8.88 4.16 -6.86
CA ASP A 14 8.44 4.63 -8.18
C ASP A 14 7.35 3.73 -8.75
N GLU A 15 7.51 2.41 -8.70
CA GLU A 15 6.50 1.44 -9.14
C GLU A 15 5.23 1.51 -8.30
N PHE A 16 5.37 1.76 -6.99
CA PHE A 16 4.25 1.93 -6.09
C PHE A 16 3.43 3.17 -6.49
N TRP A 17 4.07 4.32 -6.62
CA TRP A 17 3.41 5.57 -6.98
C TRP A 17 2.89 5.56 -8.42
N SER A 18 3.61 4.91 -9.33
CA SER A 18 3.15 4.63 -10.70
C SER A 18 1.90 3.75 -10.70
N ALA A 19 1.86 2.70 -9.87
CA ALA A 19 0.67 1.85 -9.73
C ALA A 19 -0.52 2.64 -9.18
N VAL A 20 -0.33 3.48 -8.16
CA VAL A 20 -1.38 4.35 -7.59
C VAL A 20 -1.89 5.33 -8.64
N SER A 21 -1.00 5.89 -9.45
CA SER A 21 -1.35 6.77 -10.58
C SER A 21 -2.17 6.03 -11.63
N ARG A 22 -1.74 4.83 -12.07
CA ARG A 22 -2.41 3.99 -13.08
C ARG A 22 -3.78 3.49 -12.64
N LEU A 23 -3.91 3.02 -11.40
CA LEU A 23 -5.18 2.56 -10.83
C LEU A 23 -6.14 3.71 -10.57
N GLY A 24 -5.59 4.92 -10.40
CA GLY A 24 -6.30 6.16 -10.25
C GLY A 24 -6.53 6.50 -8.77
N ARG A 25 -6.04 7.68 -8.37
CA ARG A 25 -6.18 8.22 -7.01
C ARG A 25 -7.62 8.29 -6.49
N HIS A 26 -8.61 8.41 -7.38
CA HIS A 26 -10.04 8.40 -7.03
C HIS A 26 -10.55 7.03 -6.56
N ARG A 27 -9.90 5.93 -6.96
CA ARG A 27 -10.24 4.56 -6.53
C ARG A 27 -9.46 4.12 -5.31
N LEU A 28 -8.36 4.79 -5.02
CA LEU A 28 -7.44 4.50 -3.93
C LEU A 28 -7.31 5.70 -2.98
N PRO A 29 -8.41 6.22 -2.40
CA PRO A 29 -8.34 7.42 -1.55
C PRO A 29 -7.44 7.23 -0.33
N THR A 30 -7.29 6.00 0.16
CA THR A 30 -6.37 5.71 1.28
C THR A 30 -4.91 5.94 0.89
N LEU A 31 -4.50 5.55 -0.34
CA LEU A 31 -3.15 5.76 -0.84
C LEU A 31 -2.94 7.16 -1.41
N ALA A 32 -3.98 7.76 -1.98
CA ALA A 32 -3.91 9.08 -2.58
C ALA A 32 -3.62 10.20 -1.56
N GLY A 33 -3.97 9.98 -0.29
CA GLY A 33 -3.70 10.91 0.81
C GLY A 33 -2.37 10.68 1.53
N LEU A 34 -1.60 9.66 1.15
CA LEU A 34 -0.28 9.41 1.73
C LEU A 34 0.74 10.40 1.18
N ASP A 35 1.68 10.79 2.02
CA ASP A 35 2.84 11.58 1.61
C ASP A 35 3.91 10.64 1.03
N PRO A 36 4.39 10.87 -0.20
CA PRO A 36 5.38 10.02 -0.86
C PRO A 36 6.78 10.09 -0.27
N TYR A 37 7.06 11.09 0.56
CA TYR A 37 8.37 11.32 1.18
C TYR A 37 8.32 11.16 2.70
N ALA A 38 7.17 10.82 3.26
CA ALA A 38 7.02 10.59 4.68
C ALA A 38 6.48 9.19 4.96
N ASP A 39 7.13 8.53 5.91
CA ASP A 39 6.62 7.29 6.46
C ASP A 39 5.21 7.50 7.01
N THR A 40 4.31 6.57 6.73
CA THR A 40 2.92 6.64 7.18
C THR A 40 2.51 5.37 7.92
N ALA A 41 1.98 5.54 9.13
CA ALA A 41 1.35 4.46 9.89
C ALA A 41 -0.16 4.41 9.60
N LEU A 42 -0.63 3.29 9.05
CA LEU A 42 -2.04 2.98 8.85
C LEU A 42 -2.55 2.07 9.99
N ARG A 43 -3.68 2.45 10.59
CA ARG A 43 -4.39 1.61 11.59
C ARG A 43 -5.20 0.52 10.92
N GLY A 44 -5.54 -0.55 11.64
CA GLY A 44 -6.25 -1.72 11.10
C GLY A 44 -7.46 -1.41 10.20
N GLU A 45 -8.30 -0.44 10.58
CA GLU A 45 -9.47 -0.04 9.77
C GLU A 45 -9.07 0.63 8.44
N ALA A 46 -8.01 1.44 8.45
CA ALA A 46 -7.45 2.03 7.23
C ALA A 46 -6.74 0.97 6.37
N VAL A 47 -6.12 -0.03 6.99
CA VAL A 47 -5.52 -1.18 6.28
C VAL A 47 -6.59 -2.04 5.61
N GLU A 48 -7.72 -2.30 6.28
CA GLU A 48 -8.85 -3.00 5.67
C GLU A 48 -9.42 -2.25 4.48
N ARG A 49 -9.59 -0.93 4.62
CA ARG A 49 -10.06 -0.06 3.54
C ARG A 49 -9.08 -0.10 2.36
N LEU A 50 -7.78 0.06 2.61
CA LEU A 50 -6.72 -0.06 1.62
C LEU A 50 -6.78 -1.39 0.85
N VAL A 51 -6.85 -2.51 1.57
CA VAL A 51 -6.92 -3.85 0.96
C VAL A 51 -8.16 -3.99 0.07
N ARG A 52 -9.30 -3.42 0.49
CA ARG A 52 -10.54 -3.45 -0.28
C ARG A 52 -10.45 -2.60 -1.55
N GLU A 53 -9.86 -1.42 -1.45
CA GLU A 53 -9.61 -0.52 -2.58
C GLU A 53 -8.71 -1.18 -3.64
N LEU A 54 -7.61 -1.79 -3.20
CA LEU A 54 -6.65 -2.48 -4.08
C LEU A 54 -7.26 -3.75 -4.71
N LYS A 55 -8.04 -4.53 -3.96
CA LYS A 55 -8.74 -5.71 -4.50
C LYS A 55 -9.86 -5.35 -5.48
N GLY A 56 -10.51 -4.21 -5.29
CA GLY A 56 -11.51 -3.67 -6.22
C GLY A 56 -10.93 -2.95 -7.43
N SER A 57 -9.60 -2.79 -7.47
CA SER A 57 -8.89 -2.13 -8.55
C SER A 57 -8.46 -3.12 -9.62
N ASP A 58 -8.38 -2.64 -10.87
CA ASP A 58 -8.03 -3.48 -12.02
C ASP A 58 -6.50 -3.65 -12.10
N LEU A 59 -5.97 -4.61 -11.33
CA LEU A 59 -4.54 -4.91 -11.27
C LEU A 59 -3.97 -5.44 -12.60
N ALA A 60 -4.81 -5.78 -13.58
CA ALA A 60 -4.36 -6.20 -14.90
C ALA A 60 -3.82 -5.01 -15.74
N ARG A 61 -4.12 -3.77 -15.34
CA ARG A 61 -3.58 -2.54 -15.98
C ARG A 61 -2.15 -2.20 -15.55
N LEU A 62 -1.64 -2.88 -14.53
CA LEU A 62 -0.30 -2.68 -13.99
C LEU A 62 0.73 -3.51 -14.76
N CYS A 63 1.91 -2.95 -14.96
CA CYS A 63 3.09 -3.68 -15.41
C CYS A 63 3.56 -4.69 -14.34
N GLY A 64 4.46 -5.61 -14.71
CA GLY A 64 4.89 -6.70 -13.83
C GLY A 64 5.37 -6.24 -12.45
N ALA A 65 6.24 -5.22 -12.42
CA ALA A 65 6.80 -4.68 -11.17
C ALA A 65 5.74 -3.94 -10.32
N GLU A 66 4.93 -3.08 -10.94
CA GLU A 66 3.80 -2.39 -10.28
C GLU A 66 2.81 -3.38 -9.65
N ARG A 67 2.49 -4.46 -10.39
CA ARG A 67 1.60 -5.51 -9.92
C ARG A 67 2.22 -6.28 -8.76
N GLU A 68 3.51 -6.57 -8.81
CA GLU A 68 4.20 -7.29 -7.75
C GLU A 68 4.21 -6.49 -6.44
N VAL A 69 4.58 -5.21 -6.49
CA VAL A 69 4.55 -4.30 -5.32
C VAL A 69 3.12 -4.19 -4.77
N THR A 70 2.13 -4.03 -5.64
CA THR A 70 0.72 -3.94 -5.22
C THR A 70 0.22 -5.24 -4.57
N GLN A 71 0.58 -6.39 -5.13
CA GLN A 71 0.21 -7.69 -4.57
C GLN A 71 0.87 -7.96 -3.22
N ARG A 72 2.15 -7.59 -3.07
CA ARG A 72 2.87 -7.66 -1.79
C ARG A 72 2.16 -6.82 -0.73
N LEU A 73 1.79 -5.58 -1.06
CA LEU A 73 1.04 -4.71 -0.16
C LEU A 73 -0.32 -5.30 0.23
N VAL A 74 -1.07 -5.88 -0.72
CA VAL A 74 -2.35 -6.54 -0.42
C VAL A 74 -2.16 -7.75 0.51
N ALA A 75 -1.17 -8.60 0.23
CA ALA A 75 -0.88 -9.77 1.06
C ALA A 75 -0.51 -9.35 2.49
N TRP A 76 0.27 -8.27 2.62
CA TRP A 76 0.63 -7.66 3.89
C TRP A 76 -0.56 -7.07 4.63
N GLY A 77 -1.40 -6.29 3.95
CA GLY A 77 -2.60 -5.72 4.55
C GLY A 77 -3.60 -6.79 5.01
N VAL A 78 -3.71 -7.91 4.27
CA VAL A 78 -4.53 -9.07 4.69
C VAL A 78 -3.96 -9.73 5.95
N ARG A 79 -2.63 -9.82 6.09
CA ARG A 79 -1.98 -10.36 7.29
C ARG A 79 -2.16 -9.46 8.52
N CYS A 80 -2.20 -8.14 8.33
CA CYS A 80 -2.34 -7.17 9.41
C CYS A 80 -3.79 -7.01 9.95
N ARG A 81 -4.76 -7.74 9.40
CA ARG A 81 -6.20 -7.56 9.65
C ARG A 81 -6.64 -7.86 11.09
N GLU A 82 -5.83 -8.58 11.87
CA GLU A 82 -6.10 -8.92 13.28
C GLU A 82 -5.24 -8.05 14.24
N ASP A 83 -5.71 -6.83 14.54
CA ASP A 83 -5.15 -5.95 15.60
C ASP A 83 -3.77 -5.32 15.34
N ARG A 84 -3.30 -5.27 14.08
CA ARG A 84 -1.96 -4.74 13.74
C ARG A 84 -2.02 -3.42 12.98
N ASN A 85 -1.09 -2.53 13.32
CA ASN A 85 -0.83 -1.31 12.56
C ASN A 85 0.15 -1.66 11.42
N LEU A 86 -0.12 -1.15 10.22
CA LEU A 86 0.78 -1.24 9.08
C LEU A 86 1.63 0.03 9.05
N TYR A 87 2.94 -0.10 9.13
CA TYR A 87 3.86 1.01 8.90
C TYR A 87 4.37 0.96 7.47
N LEU A 88 4.01 1.95 6.65
CA LEU A 88 4.55 2.16 5.31
C LEU A 88 5.77 3.05 5.45
N ALA A 89 6.96 2.49 5.24
CA ALA A 89 8.19 3.26 5.20
C ALA A 89 8.58 3.53 3.75
N PHE A 90 8.85 4.79 3.42
CA PHE A 90 9.32 5.21 2.10
C PHE A 90 10.77 5.67 2.25
N SER A 91 11.71 4.76 2.04
CA SER A 91 13.13 5.10 1.96
C SER A 91 13.38 5.79 0.62
N GLY A 92 13.49 7.11 0.62
CA GLY A 92 14.05 7.85 -0.51
C GLY A 92 15.56 7.97 -0.31
N ASP A 93 16.35 7.34 -1.16
CA ASP A 93 17.78 7.64 -1.31
C ASP A 93 17.98 8.73 -2.38
#